data_AF-K1PJL5-F1
#
_entry.id   AF-K1PJL5-F1
#
_cell.length_a   1.000
_cell.length_b   1.000
_cell.length_c   1.000
_cell.angle_alpha   90.00
_cell.angle_beta   90.00
_cell.angle_gamma   90.00
#
_symmetry.space_group_name_H-M   'P 1'
#
loop_
_entity.id
_entity.type
_entity.pdbx_description
1 polymer ?
#
loop_
_entity_poly.entity_id
_entity_poly.type
_entity_poly.pdbx_seq_one_letter_code
_entity_poly.pdbx_strand_id
1 'polypeptide(L)'
;MSSLLGQVLVFLIPARDLKPNYIHLLLLILHREEGTIPYIPELPVNAEAIINYNQSLYNVQGIHTSPAGLESTSLVLSYGLAVLLGMFVVTIATQKLSARRALSRAWK
;
A
#
# COMPACT_ATOMS: atom_id res chain seq x y z
N MET A 1 11.98 -18.47 17.71
CA MET A 1 12.86 -17.28 17.68
C MET A 1 13.15 -16.87 16.22
N SER A 2 12.15 -16.48 15.43
CA SER A 2 12.32 -16.24 13.98
C SER A 2 11.40 -15.16 13.39
N SER A 3 11.08 -14.09 14.12
CA SER A 3 10.17 -13.04 13.65
C SER A 3 10.75 -11.62 13.66
N LEU A 4 12.09 -11.48 13.65
CA LEU A 4 12.80 -10.19 13.58
C LEU A 4 13.20 -9.77 12.15
N LEU A 5 12.68 -10.44 11.11
CA LEU A 5 12.79 -9.91 9.75
C LEU A 5 11.72 -8.85 9.59
N GLY A 6 12.11 -7.62 9.28
CA GLY A 6 11.28 -6.42 9.27
C GLY A 6 9.97 -6.58 8.50
N GLN A 7 8.91 -6.92 9.22
CA GLN A 7 7.54 -6.93 8.71
C GLN A 7 7.09 -5.48 8.62
N VAL A 8 6.91 -4.98 7.40
CA VAL A 8 6.42 -3.62 7.17
C VAL A 8 4.89 -3.68 7.11
N LEU A 9 4.26 -3.02 8.08
CA LEU A 9 2.81 -2.80 8.11
C LEU A 9 2.50 -1.51 7.34
N VAL A 10 1.62 -1.61 6.36
CA VAL A 10 1.16 -0.44 5.58
C VAL A 10 -0.04 0.16 6.31
N PHE A 11 0.16 1.34 6.88
CA PHE A 11 -0.87 2.08 7.62
C PHE A 11 -1.44 3.20 6.74
N LEU A 12 -2.77 3.26 6.66
CA LEU A 12 -3.46 4.32 5.92
C LEU A 12 -3.79 5.48 6.87
N ILE A 13 -3.02 6.55 6.82
CA ILE A 13 -3.29 7.79 7.59
C ILE A 13 -4.23 8.69 6.77
N PRO A 14 -5.40 9.06 7.30
CA PRO A 14 -6.26 10.06 6.68
C PRO A 14 -5.54 11.42 6.59
N ALA A 15 -5.51 12.03 5.40
CA ALA A 15 -4.83 13.33 5.21
C ALA A 15 -5.41 14.47 6.07
N ARG A 16 -6.66 14.35 6.52
CA ARG A 16 -7.31 15.29 7.44
C ARG A 16 -6.64 15.36 8.82
N ASP A 17 -5.97 14.28 9.23
CA ASP A 17 -5.29 14.16 10.53
C ASP A 17 -3.91 14.83 10.51
N LEU A 18 -3.36 15.12 9.32
CA LEU A 18 -2.01 15.69 9.13
C LEU A 18 -1.99 17.20 8.87
N LYS A 19 -3.08 17.91 9.16
CA LYS A 19 -3.15 19.36 8.91
C LYS A 19 -2.24 20.13 9.89
N PRO A 20 -1.38 21.05 9.41
CA PRO A 20 -0.47 21.83 10.28
C PRO A 20 -1.17 22.96 11.05
N ASN A 21 -2.50 22.99 11.10
CA ASN A 21 -3.25 24.06 11.73
C ASN A 21 -3.17 23.91 13.26
N TYR A 22 -2.15 24.54 13.85
CA TYR A 22 -1.99 24.67 15.30
C TYR A 22 -3.06 25.61 15.86
N ILE A 23 -4.22 25.09 16.24
CA ILE A 23 -5.27 25.89 16.87
C ILE A 23 -5.14 25.78 18.39
N HIS A 24 -4.57 26.81 19.00
CA HIS A 24 -4.67 27.02 20.44
C HIS A 24 -6.13 27.39 20.79
N LEU A 25 -6.64 26.90 21.92
CA LEU A 25 -8.04 26.79 22.37
C LEU A 25 -9.02 27.96 22.12
N LEU A 26 -8.56 29.14 21.71
CA LEU A 26 -9.37 30.35 21.50
C LEU A 26 -10.13 30.40 20.17
N LEU A 27 -9.74 29.60 19.14
CA LEU A 27 -10.35 29.60 17.79
C LEU A 27 -11.29 28.41 17.53
N LEU A 28 -11.67 27.68 18.58
CA LEU A 28 -12.47 26.45 18.53
C LEU A 28 -13.86 26.65 17.88
N ILE A 29 -14.44 27.85 18.01
CA ILE A 29 -15.79 28.16 17.49
C ILE A 29 -15.80 28.28 15.97
N LEU A 30 -14.79 28.90 15.34
CA LEU A 30 -14.69 28.98 13.87
C LEU A 30 -14.32 27.62 13.25
N HIS A 31 -13.47 26.85 13.93
CA HIS A 31 -13.01 25.54 13.44
C HIS A 31 -14.06 24.42 13.61
N ARG A 32 -15.04 24.59 14.51
CA ARG A 32 -16.20 23.69 14.63
C ARG A 32 -17.07 23.70 13.37
N GLU A 33 -17.27 24.87 12.75
CA GLU A 33 -18.00 25.01 11.49
C GLU A 33 -17.28 24.29 10.32
N GLU A 34 -15.94 24.23 10.36
CA GLU A 34 -15.12 23.56 9.35
C GLU A 34 -14.84 22.07 9.65
N GLY A 35 -15.37 21.53 10.76
CA GLY A 35 -15.20 20.12 11.14
C GLY A 35 -13.75 19.69 11.38
N THR A 36 -12.89 20.63 11.73
CA THR A 36 -11.45 20.41 11.87
C THR A 36 -11.10 19.82 13.24
N ILE A 37 -10.12 18.91 13.24
CA ILE A 37 -9.70 18.16 14.42
C ILE A 37 -8.74 19.06 15.22
N PRO A 38 -8.87 19.18 16.56
CA PRO A 38 -7.89 19.88 17.37
C PRO A 38 -6.51 19.23 17.24
N TYR A 39 -5.45 20.00 17.51
CA TYR A 39 -4.10 19.47 17.47
C TYR A 39 -3.92 18.32 18.46
N ILE A 40 -3.66 17.12 17.95
CA ILE A 40 -3.34 15.92 18.73
C ILE A 40 -1.92 15.49 18.30
N PRO A 41 -0.91 15.60 19.18
CA PRO A 41 0.48 15.31 18.82
C PRO A 41 0.75 13.81 18.64
N GLU A 42 -0.13 12.95 19.14
CA GLU A 42 -0.07 11.51 19.01
C GLU A 42 -1.00 11.01 17.89
N LEU A 43 -0.46 10.26 16.93
CA LEU A 43 -1.30 9.56 15.96
C LEU A 43 -1.65 8.17 16.49
N PRO A 44 -2.94 7.87 16.75
CA PRO A 44 -3.34 6.53 17.17
C PRO A 44 -3.16 5.55 16.01
N VAL A 45 -2.42 4.47 16.25
CA VAL A 45 -2.26 3.37 15.29
C VAL A 45 -3.43 2.40 15.46
N ASN A 46 -4.51 2.57 14.69
CA ASN A 46 -5.62 1.62 14.67
C ASN A 46 -5.28 0.39 13.81
N ALA A 47 -5.46 -0.82 14.35
CA ALA A 47 -5.27 -2.07 13.62
C ALA A 47 -6.19 -2.20 12.39
N GLU A 48 -7.37 -1.58 12.41
CA GLU A 48 -8.31 -1.57 11.27
C GLU A 48 -7.81 -0.72 10.08
N ALA A 49 -6.90 0.23 10.33
CA ALA A 49 -6.28 1.05 9.29
C ALA A 49 -5.07 0.37 8.64
N ILE A 50 -4.75 -0.86 9.06
CA ILE A 50 -3.71 -1.69 8.47
C ILE A 50 -4.31 -2.43 7.27
N ILE A 51 -3.96 -1.96 6.07
CA ILE A 51 -4.45 -2.55 4.80
C ILE A 51 -3.98 -4.00 4.65
N ASN A 52 -2.82 -4.29 5.22
CA ASN A 52 -2.10 -5.54 5.01
C ASN A 52 -2.54 -6.68 5.94
N TYR A 53 -3.46 -6.44 6.89
CA TYR A 53 -3.93 -7.40 7.91
C TYR A 53 -2.81 -8.34 8.43
N ASN A 54 -2.69 -9.55 7.86
CA ASN A 54 -1.72 -10.58 8.22
C ASN A 54 -0.71 -10.95 7.10
N GLN A 55 -0.66 -10.19 6.01
CA GLN A 55 0.21 -10.46 4.85
C GLN A 55 1.53 -9.69 4.95
N SER A 56 2.34 -9.94 5.98
CA SER A 56 3.59 -9.19 6.23
C SER A 56 4.45 -9.05 4.96
N LEU A 57 4.77 -7.80 4.59
CA LEU A 57 5.64 -7.49 3.46
C LEU A 57 7.07 -7.32 3.95
N TYR A 58 8.02 -7.85 3.17
CA TYR A 58 9.44 -7.72 3.44
C TYR A 58 10.10 -6.85 2.37
N ASN A 59 10.99 -5.96 2.80
CA ASN A 59 11.81 -5.11 1.92
C ASN A 59 10.98 -4.31 0.90
N VAL A 60 9.98 -3.56 1.39
CA VAL A 60 9.17 -2.65 0.58
C VAL A 60 10.04 -1.47 0.14
N GLN A 61 10.21 -1.27 -1.17
CA GLN A 61 10.99 -0.17 -1.73
C GLN A 61 10.12 1.04 -2.06
N GLY A 62 8.84 0.82 -2.32
CA GLY A 62 7.89 1.87 -2.63
C GLY A 62 6.45 1.40 -2.56
N ILE A 63 5.56 2.36 -2.43
CA ILE A 63 4.11 2.17 -2.48
C ILE A 63 3.59 3.09 -3.60
N HIS A 64 2.86 2.51 -4.54
CA HIS A 64 2.25 3.23 -5.64
C HIS A 64 0.74 3.18 -5.50
N THR A 65 0.06 4.32 -5.72
CA THR A 65 -1.39 4.42 -5.66
C THR A 65 -1.94 4.84 -7.01
N SER A 66 -2.93 4.13 -7.54
CA SER A 66 -3.64 4.47 -8.77
C SER A 66 -5.15 4.58 -8.50
N PRO A 67 -5.89 5.48 -9.14
CA PRO A 67 -7.35 5.46 -9.07
C PRO A 67 -7.86 4.11 -9.63
N ALA A 68 -8.71 3.41 -8.88
CA ALA A 68 -9.57 2.40 -9.48
C ALA A 68 -10.71 3.16 -10.16
N GLY A 69 -11.23 2.72 -11.30
CA GLY A 69 -12.26 3.47 -12.07
C GLY A 69 -13.60 3.73 -11.33
N LEU A 70 -13.66 3.47 -10.03
CA LEU A 70 -14.71 3.81 -9.07
C LEU A 70 -14.19 4.95 -8.18
N GLU A 71 -14.90 6.07 -8.13
CA GLU A 71 -14.54 7.31 -7.45
C GLU A 71 -14.07 7.14 -5.99
N SER A 72 -14.60 6.14 -5.27
CA SER A 72 -14.34 5.89 -3.85
C SER A 72 -13.22 4.90 -3.57
N THR A 73 -12.54 4.35 -4.59
CA THR A 73 -11.55 3.29 -4.40
C THR A 73 -10.23 3.60 -5.11
N SER A 74 -9.13 3.30 -4.43
CA SER A 74 -7.78 3.39 -5.00
C SER A 74 -7.08 2.03 -4.92
N LEU A 75 -6.28 1.73 -5.94
CA LEU A 75 -5.41 0.55 -5.97
C LEU A 75 -4.08 0.94 -5.36
N VAL A 76 -3.72 0.29 -4.25
CA VAL A 76 -2.44 0.45 -3.58
C VAL A 76 -1.57 -0.75 -3.90
N LEU A 77 -0.43 -0.51 -4.56
CA LEU A 77 0.56 -1.52 -4.87
C LEU A 77 1.85 -1.22 -4.10
N SER A 78 2.12 -2.01 -3.07
CA SER A 78 3.43 -2.07 -2.43
C SER A 78 4.32 -3.02 -3.20
N TYR A 79 5.47 -2.54 -3.67
CA TYR A 79 6.43 -3.36 -4.40
C TYR A 79 7.77 -3.41 -3.68
N GLY A 80 8.44 -4.54 -3.87
CA GLY A 80 9.76 -4.83 -3.35
C GLY A 80 10.41 -5.91 -4.21
N LEU A 81 11.47 -6.53 -3.69
CA LEU A 81 12.23 -7.54 -4.43
C LEU A 81 11.35 -8.70 -4.93
N ALA A 82 10.36 -9.12 -4.15
CA ALA A 82 9.52 -10.28 -4.45
C ALA A 82 8.63 -10.09 -5.70
N VAL A 83 8.03 -8.91 -5.89
CA VAL A 83 7.16 -8.62 -7.04
C VAL A 83 7.98 -8.55 -8.33
N LEU A 84 9.16 -7.90 -8.28
CA LEU A 84 10.06 -7.81 -9.42
C LEU A 84 10.56 -9.20 -9.83
N LEU A 85 11.09 -9.99 -8.89
CA LEU A 85 11.55 -11.35 -9.18
C LEU A 85 10.41 -12.25 -9.68
N GLY A 86 9.23 -12.16 -9.07
CA GLY A 86 8.05 -12.92 -9.49
C GLY A 86 7.67 -12.62 -10.94
N MET A 87 7.62 -11.35 -11.33
CA MET A 87 7.30 -10.95 -12.70
C MET A 87 8.33 -11.46 -13.70
N PHE A 88 9.63 -11.33 -13.42
CA PHE A 88 10.70 -11.85 -14.27
C PHE A 88 10.65 -13.37 -14.43
N VAL A 89 10.42 -14.12 -13.34
CA VAL A 89 10.32 -15.58 -13.37
C VAL A 89 9.10 -16.03 -14.20
N VAL A 90 7.96 -15.37 -14.04
CA VAL A 90 6.75 -15.66 -14.82
C VAL A 90 6.99 -15.41 -16.31
N THR A 91 7.68 -14.31 -16.68
CA THR A 91 8.01 -14.03 -18.08
C THR A 91 8.88 -15.12 -18.69
N ILE A 92 9.95 -15.54 -17.98
CA ILE A 92 10.85 -16.61 -18.44
C ILE A 92 10.09 -17.95 -18.55
N ALA A 93 9.26 -18.29 -17.57
CA ALA A 93 8.47 -19.51 -17.57
C ALA A 93 7.46 -19.54 -18.73
N THR A 94 6.77 -18.42 -18.97
CA THR A 94 5.75 -18.31 -20.03
C THR A 94 6.39 -18.29 -21.42
N GLN A 95 7.54 -17.63 -21.60
CA GLN A 95 8.34 -17.70 -22.83
C GLN A 95 8.81 -19.12 -23.11
N LYS A 96 9.33 -19.82 -22.09
CA LYS A 96 9.83 -21.19 -22.26
C LYS A 96 8.69 -22.17 -22.58
N LEU A 97 7.50 -21.95 -22.02
CA LEU A 97 6.31 -22.75 -22.30
C LEU A 97 5.75 -22.48 -23.71
N SER A 98 5.69 -21.21 -24.15
CA SER A 98 5.21 -20.87 -25.50
C SER A 98 6.15 -21.40 -26.58
N ALA A 99 7.47 -21.32 -26.38
CA ALA A 99 8.47 -21.88 -27.29
C ALA A 99 8.35 -23.40 -27.42
N ARG A 100 8.17 -24.12 -26.30
CA ARG A 100 7.96 -25.58 -26.30
C ARG A 100 6.66 -25.97 -27.02
N ARG A 101 5.58 -25.21 -26.81
CA ARG A 101 4.28 -25.44 -27.47
C ARG A 101 4.32 -25.13 -28.97
N ALA A 102 5.11 -24.16 -29.41
CA ALA A 102 5.30 -23.85 -30.83
C ALA A 102 6.08 -24.98 -31.53
N LEU A 103 7.17 -25.45 -30.93
CA LEU A 103 7.96 -26.58 -31.44
C LEU A 103 7.13 -27.86 -31.53
N SER A 104 6.34 -28.18 -30.50
CA SER A 104 5.50 -29.38 -30.51
C SER A 104 4.39 -29.35 -31.57
N ARG A 105 3.98 -28.16 -32.05
CA ARG A 105 3.02 -28.03 -33.15
C ARG A 105 3.68 -28.11 -34.52
N ALA A 106 4.93 -27.68 -34.65
CA ALA A 106 5.67 -27.71 -35.91
C ALA A 106 6.17 -29.11 -36.30
N TRP A 107 6.28 -30.02 -35.33
CA TRP A 107 6.68 -31.41 -35.52
C TRP A 107 5.49 -32.37 -35.64
N LYS A 108 4.27 -31.84 -35.80
CA LYS A 108 3.04 -32.59 -36.02
C LYS A 108 2.53 -32.32 -37.43
#